data_AF-A0A9E3CWD5-F1
#
_entry.id   AF-A0A9E3CWD5-F1
#
_cell.length_a   1.000
_cell.length_b   1.000
_cell.length_c   1.000
_cell.angle_alpha   90.00
_cell.angle_beta   90.00
_cell.angle_gamma   90.00
#
_symmetry.space_group_name_H-M   'P 1'
#
loop_
_entity.id
_entity.type
_entity.pdbx_description
1 polymer ?
#
loop_
_entity_poly.entity_id
_entity_poly.type
_entity_poly.pdbx_seq_one_letter_code
_entity_poly.pdbx_strand_id
1 'polypeptide(L)' 'MTKEHRKLVELESTLTQLRDDLNALSQKINTEPRNTSLVIRRVNLMGRIVTAQTSLDALRKGPDQVSRIRTG' A
#
# COMPACT_ATOMS: atom_id res chain seq x y z
N MET A 1 14.93 -18.83 -4.89
CA MET A 1 13.79 -17.91 -4.67
C MET A 1 12.56 -18.45 -5.39
N THR A 2 11.42 -18.58 -4.70
CA THR A 2 10.14 -18.95 -5.33
C THR A 2 9.52 -17.76 -6.06
N LYS A 3 8.58 -18.02 -6.98
CA LYS A 3 7.82 -16.96 -7.69
C LYS A 3 7.08 -16.05 -6.70
N GLU A 4 6.53 -16.63 -5.64
CA GLU A 4 5.85 -15.89 -4.56
C GLU A 4 6.81 -14.97 -3.81
N HIS A 5 8.01 -15.45 -3.51
CA HIS A 5 9.02 -14.64 -2.84
C HIS A 5 9.46 -13.44 -3.70
N ARG A 6 9.60 -13.59 -5.02
CA ARG A 6 9.86 -12.45 -5.93
C ARG A 6 8.72 -11.43 -5.91
N LYS A 7 7.47 -11.90 -6.00
CA LYS A 7 6.28 -11.03 -5.95
C LYS A 7 6.16 -10.28 -4.61
N LEU A 8 6.55 -10.93 -3.51
CA LEU A 8 6.58 -10.33 -2.19
C LEU A 8 7.62 -9.20 -2.11
N VAL A 9 8.85 -9.44 -2.58
CA VAL A 9 9.90 -8.42 -2.63
C VAL A 9 9.50 -7.22 -3.51
N GLU A 10 8.88 -7.46 -4.67
CA GLU A 10 8.39 -6.41 -5.55
C GLU A 10 7.28 -5.56 -4.89
N LEU A 11 6.35 -6.20 -4.18
CA LEU A 11 5.28 -5.51 -3.45
C LEU A 11 5.81 -4.69 -2.27
N GLU A 12 6.79 -5.22 -1.53
CA GLU A 12 7.44 -4.49 -0.44
C GLU A 12 8.20 -3.25 -0.93
N SER A 13 8.92 -3.39 -2.05
CA SER A 13 9.58 -2.26 -2.73
C SER A 13 8.56 -1.22 -3.19
N THR A 14 7.48 -1.67 -3.84
CA THR A 14 6.40 -0.79 -4.29
C THR A 14 5.76 -0.04 -3.12
N LEU A 15 5.50 -0.72 -2.00
CA LEU A 15 4.95 -0.08 -0.80
C LEU A 15 5.88 0.98 -0.20
N THR A 16 7.19 0.72 -0.24
CA THR A 16 8.19 1.70 0.21
C THR A 16 8.12 2.96 -0.65
N GLN A 17 8.16 2.80 -1.98
CA GLN A 17 8.04 3.93 -2.90
C GLN A 17 6.74 4.73 -2.72
N LEU A 18 5.60 4.05 -2.57
CA LEU A 18 4.31 4.72 -2.38
C LEU A 18 4.27 5.51 -1.06
N ARG A 19 4.92 5.02 0.00
CA ARG A 19 5.02 5.72 1.29
C ARG A 19 5.92 6.95 1.18
N ASP A 20 7.03 6.85 0.46
CA ASP A 20 7.92 7.97 0.20
C ASP A 20 7.21 9.07 -0.61
N ASP A 21 6.48 8.67 -1.66
CA ASP A 21 5.65 9.57 -2.46
C ASP A 21 4.59 10.26 -1.58
N LEU A 22 4.01 9.54 -0.61
CA LEU A 22 3.00 10.09 0.30
C LEU A 22 3.61 11.11 1.25
N ASN A 23 4.82 10.85 1.73
CA ASN A 23 5.54 11.78 2.59
C ASN A 23 5.91 13.05 1.81
N ALA A 24 6.48 12.92 0.62
CA ALA A 24 6.81 14.04 -0.25
C ALA A 24 5.57 14.89 -0.61
N LEU A 25 4.45 14.22 -0.90
CA LEU A 25 3.19 14.91 -1.20
C LEU A 25 2.61 15.61 0.03
N SER A 26 2.73 15.02 1.22
CA SER A 26 2.30 15.65 2.47
C SER A 26 3.12 16.89 2.79
N GLN A 27 4.43 16.87 2.53
CA GLN A 27 5.29 18.05 2.65
C GLN A 27 4.85 19.18 1.71
N LYS A 28 4.50 18.86 0.45
CA LYS A 28 3.98 19.84 -0.52
C LYS A 28 2.60 20.40 -0.12
N ILE A 29 1.74 19.59 0.50
CA ILE A 29 0.46 20.08 1.03
C ILE A 29 0.69 21.06 2.17
N ASN A 30 1.70 20.84 3.02
CA ASN A 30 2.02 21.76 4.10
C ASN A 30 2.48 23.12 3.56
N THR A 31 3.17 23.16 2.41
CA THR A 31 3.56 24.41 1.75
C THR A 31 2.40 25.05 0.96
N GLU A 32 1.46 24.25 0.46
CA GLU A 32 0.31 24.69 -0.34
C GLU A 32 -1.02 24.08 0.16
N PRO A 33 -1.51 24.46 1.35
CA PRO A 33 -2.63 23.76 1.99
C PRO A 33 -3.97 23.94 1.29
N ARG A 34 -4.10 24.97 0.45
CA ARG A 34 -5.32 25.25 -0.34
C ARG A 34 -5.29 24.61 -1.73
N ASN A 35 -4.24 23.87 -2.07
CA ASN A 35 -4.13 23.21 -3.36
C ASN A 35 -4.90 21.87 -3.31
N THR A 36 -6.18 21.92 -3.67
CA THR A 36 -7.09 20.76 -3.70
C THR A 36 -6.56 19.62 -4.56
N SER A 37 -5.79 19.90 -5.61
CA SER A 37 -5.19 18.87 -6.46
C SER A 37 -4.19 18.00 -5.69
N LEU A 38 -3.39 18.61 -4.80
CA LEU A 38 -2.46 17.87 -3.94
C LEU A 38 -3.21 16.98 -2.94
N VAL A 39 -4.31 17.48 -2.37
CA VAL A 39 -5.16 16.72 -1.45
C VAL A 39 -5.80 15.51 -2.14
N ILE A 40 -6.33 15.68 -3.35
CA ILE A 40 -6.91 14.58 -4.15
C ILE A 40 -5.83 13.53 -4.45
N ARG A 41 -4.64 13.97 -4.89
CA ARG A 41 -3.50 13.09 -5.13
C ARG A 41 -3.11 12.29 -3.88
N ARG A 42 -3.18 12.90 -2.70
CA ARG A 42 -2.88 12.24 -1.41
C ARG A 42 -3.87 11.13 -1.11
N VAL A 43 -5.17 11.40 -1.28
CA VAL A 43 -6.22 10.39 -1.07
C VAL A 43 -6.05 9.21 -2.04
N ASN A 44 -5.82 9.50 -3.33
CA ASN A 44 -5.60 8.45 -4.33
C ASN A 44 -4.37 7.59 -4.01
N LEU A 45 -3.29 8.22 -3.55
CA LEU A 45 -2.06 7.53 -3.16
C LEU A 45 -2.26 6.66 -1.91
N MET A 46 -2.98 7.16 -0.91
CA MET A 46 -3.37 6.36 0.26
C MET A 46 -4.18 5.13 -0.15
N GLY A 47 -5.13 5.27 -1.09
CA GLY A 47 -5.88 4.14 -1.63
C GLY A 47 -4.99 3.06 -2.25
N ARG A 48 -4.00 3.47 -3.06
CA ARG A 48 -3.01 2.55 -3.65
C ARG A 48 -2.16 1.83 -2.60
N ILE A 49 -1.75 2.53 -1.54
CA ILE A 49 -1.01 1.93 -0.42
C ILE A 49 -1.85 0.86 0.27
N VAL A 50 -3.13 1.15 0.56
CA VAL A 50 -4.03 0.18 1.19
C VAL A 50 -4.16 -1.08 0.33
N THR A 51 -4.42 -0.94 -0.97
CA THR A 51 -4.52 -2.09 -1.88
C THR A 51 -3.23 -2.91 -1.95
N ALA A 52 -2.07 -2.25 -2.02
CA ALA A 52 -0.78 -2.94 -2.04
C ALA A 52 -0.50 -3.65 -0.70
N GLN A 53 -0.85 -3.03 0.44
CA GLN A 53 -0.69 -3.62 1.76
C GLN A 53 -1.60 -4.84 1.94
N THR A 54 -2.87 -4.75 1.52
CA THR A 54 -3.79 -5.90 1.54
C THR A 54 -3.26 -7.05 0.68
N SER A 55 -2.68 -6.76 -0.48
CA SER A 55 -2.09 -7.77 -1.37
C SER A 55 -0.86 -8.43 -0.75
N LEU A 56 -0.01 -7.64 -0.07
CA LEU A 56 1.15 -8.14 0.66
C LEU A 56 0.72 -9.03 1.83
N ASP A 57 -0.27 -8.60 2.61
CA ASP A 57 -0.78 -9.36 3.76
C ASP A 57 -1.40 -10.69 3.33
N ALA A 58 -2.12 -10.71 2.19
CA ALA A 58 -2.67 -11.93 1.62
C ALA A 58 -1.57 -12.91 1.19
N LEU A 59 -0.49 -12.41 0.56
CA LEU A 59 0.66 -13.24 0.18
C LEU A 59 1.43 -13.75 1.39
N ARG A 60 1.57 -12.94 2.45
CA ARG A 60 2.25 -13.33 3.70
C ARG A 60 1.47 -14.35 4.52
N LYS A 61 0.14 -14.27 4.54
CA LYS A 61 -0.71 -15.19 5.33
C LYS A 61 -0.79 -16.61 4.73
N GLY A 62 -0.47 -16.77 3.45
CA GLY A 62 -0.68 -18.02 2.72
C GLY A 62 -2.16 -18.42 2.63
N PRO A 63 -2.52 -19.45 1.84
CA PRO A 63 -3.91 -19.92 1.71
C PRO A 63 -4.50 -20.49 3.01
N ASP A 64 -3.69 -20.88 3.99
CA ASP A 64 -4.13 -21.64 5.18
C ASP A 64 -4.91 -20.84 6.23
N GLN A 65 -4.89 -19.50 6.22
CA GLN A 65 -5.54 -18.71 7.26
C GLN A 65 -6.91 -18.14 6.88
N VAL A 66 -7.31 -18.21 5.61
CA VAL A 66 -8.63 -17.73 5.16
C VAL A 66 -9.75 -18.73 5.50
N SER A 67 -9.41 -20.00 5.72
CA SER A 67 -10.39 -21.07 5.97
C SER A 67 -10.94 -21.15 7.40
N ARG A 68 -10.36 -20.44 8.38
CA ARG A 68 -10.80 -20.54 9.80
C ARG A 68 -11.89 -19.55 10.22
N ILE A 69 -12.30 -18.63 9.34
CA ILE A 69 -13.31 -17.60 9.69
C ILE A 69 -14.71 -18.01 9.24
N ARG A 70 -14.88 -19.09 8.46
CA ARG A 70 -16.18 -19.49 7.89
C ARG A 70 -16.92 -20.61 8.65
N THR A 71 -16.39 -21.06 9.78
CA THR A 71 -17.01 -22.06 10.66
C THR A 71 -16.82 -21.64 12.11
N GLY A 72 -17.74 -20.81 12.59
CA GLY A 72 -17.89 -20.37 13.97
C GLY A 72 -19.27 -19.77 14.16
#